data_AF-A0ABD2WW29-F1
#
_entry.id   AF-A0ABD2WW29-F1
#
_cell.length_a   1.000
_cell.length_b   1.000
_cell.length_c   1.000
_cell.angle_alpha   90.00
_cell.angle_beta   90.00
_cell.angle_gamma   90.00
#
_symmetry.space_group_name_H-M   'P 1'
#
loop_
_entity.id
_entity.type
_entity.pdbx_description
1 polymer ?
#
loop_
_entity_poly.entity_id
_entity_poly.type
_entity_poly.pdbx_seq_one_letter_code
_entity_poly.pdbx_strand_id
1 'polypeptide(L)'
;MLSPRKLKYLLLGFTCLLLVAASARAQDDGEDGGLDANAEELCQDRPGDEYFRLSTDGDCRDVVRCDKATEIGVVRLASVKCPTGLAFDIERQTCDWKTNVKNCEQLERPRKVLPILKTDEPICPEGKLSCGNGECVDKELFCNGKPDCKDESDENACTVETDPNRAPDCDPTQCILPDCHCSADGTRIPGGLEPQQVPQMITITFNGAVNIDNIDLYDEIFNGHRVNPNGCQIRGTFFVSHKYTNYSAVQDLHRRGHEISVFSLTHKDDPNYWSQGTYDDWLAEMAGARLIIERFANITDSSIIGVRAPYLRVGGNKQFEMMADQFFNYDASITASLGRVPIWPYTLYFRMPHKCNGNSGNCPSRSHPVWEIVMNELDRRDDPTFDESLPGCHMVDSCSNIQTGDQFARLLRHNFYRHLNSNRAPLGLHFHASWLKSKKEFKEELIKFIEEMLGRTDTYFVTMVQVLKWMQEPTEIPSLRDFDAWKEKCDEKGQPFCSLPNACPLTTRELPGETLRLFTCMECPNNYPWLLDPTGDGFSVRK
;
A
#
# COMPACT_ATOMS: atom_id res chain seq x y z
N MET A 1 7.10 34.31 70.81
CA MET A 1 6.00 34.92 71.58
C MET A 1 5.00 33.82 71.97
N LEU A 2 4.76 33.70 73.28
CA LEU A 2 3.60 33.10 73.99
C LEU A 2 2.91 31.80 73.48
N SER A 3 3.22 30.71 74.18
CA SER A 3 2.32 29.72 74.84
C SER A 3 0.90 30.22 75.27
N PRO A 4 -0.05 29.41 75.82
CA PRO A 4 -0.45 27.98 75.63
C PRO A 4 -1.97 27.64 75.92
N ARG A 5 -2.28 26.33 76.05
CA ARG A 5 -3.33 25.64 76.89
C ARG A 5 -4.73 25.47 76.27
N LYS A 6 -5.41 24.31 76.36
CA LYS A 6 -5.61 23.31 77.46
C LYS A 6 -5.80 21.90 76.84
N LEU A 7 -5.26 20.74 77.25
CA LEU A 7 -5.03 20.04 78.54
C LEU A 7 -6.36 19.64 79.24
N LYS A 8 -6.76 18.35 79.37
CA LYS A 8 -6.37 17.36 80.43
C LYS A 8 -7.30 16.11 80.31
N TYR A 9 -6.81 14.86 80.12
CA TYR A 9 -6.47 13.76 81.08
C TYR A 9 -7.51 12.63 81.22
N LEU A 10 -7.09 11.38 80.94
CA LEU A 10 -6.98 10.20 81.86
C LEU A 10 -6.48 8.97 81.02
N LEU A 11 -5.28 8.39 81.18
CA LEU A 11 -4.76 7.43 82.22
C LEU A 11 -5.67 6.18 82.35
N LEU A 12 -5.27 4.90 82.25
CA LEU A 12 -4.05 4.08 82.38
C LEU A 12 -4.22 2.78 81.54
N GLY A 13 -3.23 1.93 81.23
CA GLY A 13 -1.84 1.88 81.68
C GLY A 13 -1.00 0.79 80.99
N PHE A 14 0.29 0.79 81.39
CA PHE A 14 1.29 -0.30 81.48
C PHE A 14 1.57 -1.19 80.25
N THR A 15 2.79 -1.49 79.82
CA THR A 15 4.18 -1.10 80.12
C THR A 15 5.07 -1.76 79.07
N CYS A 16 6.23 -1.15 78.85
CA CYS A 16 7.32 -1.51 77.96
C CYS A 16 7.96 -2.89 78.27
N LEU A 17 8.49 -3.59 77.26
CA LEU A 17 9.89 -4.05 77.25
C LEU A 17 10.37 -4.42 75.83
N LEU A 18 11.65 -4.12 75.59
CA LEU A 18 12.38 -4.08 74.32
C LEU A 18 13.36 -5.27 74.20
N LEU A 19 13.76 -5.56 72.94
CA LEU A 19 14.96 -6.30 72.45
C LEU A 19 14.86 -7.86 72.48
N VAL A 20 15.25 -8.65 71.46
CA VAL A 20 16.44 -8.64 70.58
C VAL A 20 16.12 -9.34 69.23
N ALA A 21 16.86 -8.96 68.17
CA ALA A 21 16.84 -9.50 66.82
C ALA A 21 17.26 -10.98 66.67
N ALA A 22 16.66 -11.68 65.69
CA ALA A 22 17.30 -12.76 64.94
C ALA A 22 16.63 -12.91 63.56
N SER A 23 17.46 -12.88 62.53
CA SER A 23 17.21 -13.15 61.11
C SER A 23 16.50 -14.48 60.84
N ALA A 24 15.47 -14.47 60.01
CA ALA A 24 14.89 -15.67 59.40
C ALA A 24 14.80 -15.48 57.87
N ARG A 25 15.51 -16.34 57.15
CA ARG A 25 15.28 -16.63 55.73
C ARG A 25 13.88 -17.26 55.61
N ALA A 26 13.05 -16.77 54.70
CA ALA A 26 11.92 -17.48 54.11
C ALA A 26 12.22 -17.49 52.62
N GLN A 27 12.74 -18.55 52.01
CA GLN A 27 12.17 -19.89 51.81
C GLN A 27 10.86 -19.79 51.01
N ASP A 28 11.11 -19.86 49.70
CA ASP A 28 10.24 -20.23 48.59
C ASP A 28 9.31 -21.38 48.97
N ASP A 29 8.00 -21.15 48.89
CA ASP A 29 6.97 -22.17 48.79
C ASP A 29 5.91 -21.65 47.83
N GLY A 30 5.77 -22.37 46.71
CA GLY A 30 4.82 -22.08 45.64
C GLY A 30 3.38 -22.35 46.06
N GLU A 31 2.50 -21.42 45.70
CA GLU A 31 1.08 -21.67 45.50
C GLU A 31 0.82 -21.78 43.99
N ASP A 32 0.99 -22.99 43.49
CA ASP A 32 0.45 -23.45 42.21
C ASP A 32 -0.98 -23.94 42.46
N GLY A 33 -1.99 -23.27 41.88
CA GLY A 33 -3.39 -23.67 42.09
C GLY A 33 -4.49 -22.64 41.81
N GLY A 34 -4.17 -21.44 41.30
CA GLY A 34 -5.17 -20.38 41.07
C GLY A 34 -5.27 -19.79 39.66
N LEU A 35 -4.33 -20.11 38.75
CA LEU A 35 -4.26 -19.48 37.42
C LEU A 35 -4.75 -20.37 36.27
N ASP A 36 -4.78 -21.70 36.44
CA ASP A 36 -5.09 -22.63 35.34
C ASP A 36 -6.60 -22.72 35.02
N ALA A 37 -7.50 -22.64 36.02
CA ALA A 37 -8.95 -22.74 35.77
C ALA A 37 -9.53 -21.53 34.99
N ASN A 38 -8.92 -20.35 35.15
CA ASN A 38 -9.33 -19.14 34.43
C ASN A 38 -8.68 -19.07 33.03
N ALA A 39 -7.51 -19.71 32.85
CA ALA A 39 -6.85 -19.79 31.54
C ALA A 39 -7.67 -20.60 30.54
N GLU A 40 -8.30 -21.69 30.98
CA GLU A 40 -9.18 -22.53 30.13
C GLU A 40 -10.40 -21.76 29.64
N GLU A 41 -11.07 -21.01 30.52
CA GLU A 41 -12.22 -20.16 30.19
C GLU A 41 -11.81 -18.99 29.28
N LEU A 42 -10.73 -18.28 29.63
CA LEU A 42 -10.22 -17.17 28.83
C LEU A 42 -9.78 -17.63 27.44
N CYS A 43 -9.30 -18.86 27.29
CA CYS A 43 -8.83 -19.40 26.02
C CYS A 43 -9.89 -20.16 25.21
N GLN A 44 -11.13 -20.20 25.67
CA GLN A 44 -12.23 -20.83 24.95
C GLN A 44 -12.48 -20.11 23.61
N ASP A 45 -12.47 -20.88 22.53
CA ASP A 45 -12.60 -20.42 21.13
C ASP A 45 -11.56 -19.37 20.69
N ARG A 46 -10.42 -19.26 21.41
CA ARG A 46 -9.29 -18.41 20.98
C ARG A 46 -8.25 -19.19 20.15
N PRO A 47 -7.78 -18.63 19.03
CA PRO A 47 -6.56 -19.05 18.34
C PRO A 47 -5.34 -18.94 19.26
N GLY A 48 -4.35 -19.82 19.07
CA GLY A 48 -3.14 -19.82 19.91
C GLY A 48 -2.16 -18.68 19.62
N ASP A 49 -2.32 -18.01 18.47
CA ASP A 49 -1.52 -16.89 18.00
C ASP A 49 -2.14 -15.52 18.31
N GLU A 50 -3.35 -15.48 18.89
CA GLU A 50 -4.03 -14.24 19.26
C GLU A 50 -3.61 -13.76 20.66
N TYR A 51 -3.14 -12.50 20.72
CA TYR A 51 -2.86 -11.75 21.93
C TYR A 51 -4.05 -10.90 22.38
N PHE A 52 -4.33 -10.91 23.68
CA PHE A 52 -5.37 -10.12 24.34
C PHE A 52 -4.86 -9.57 25.68
N ARG A 53 -5.56 -8.58 26.24
CA ARG A 53 -5.27 -8.00 27.56
C ARG A 53 -6.15 -8.65 28.62
N LEU A 54 -5.59 -8.82 29.81
CA LEU A 54 -6.35 -9.21 31.00
C LEU A 54 -6.99 -8.01 31.71
N SER A 55 -6.44 -6.80 31.51
CA SER A 55 -6.98 -5.54 32.02
C SER A 55 -6.62 -4.40 31.07
N THR A 56 -7.45 -3.36 31.03
CA THR A 56 -7.17 -2.08 30.37
C THR A 56 -6.42 -1.11 31.29
N ASP A 57 -6.26 -1.46 32.57
CA ASP A 57 -5.57 -0.62 33.54
C ASP A 57 -4.07 -0.60 33.29
N GLY A 58 -3.52 0.60 33.03
CA GLY A 58 -2.09 0.85 32.96
C GLY A 58 -1.60 1.33 31.60
N ASP A 59 -0.41 0.86 31.22
CA ASP A 59 0.37 1.43 30.11
C ASP A 59 0.09 0.75 28.75
N CYS A 60 -0.89 -0.16 28.69
CA CYS A 60 -1.28 -0.95 27.51
C CYS A 60 -0.14 -1.74 26.85
N ARG A 61 0.84 -2.14 27.66
CA ARG A 61 2.03 -2.88 27.22
C ARG A 61 1.93 -4.38 27.39
N ASP A 62 1.11 -4.82 28.34
CA ASP A 62 1.03 -6.20 28.79
C ASP A 62 -0.12 -6.91 28.06
N VAL A 63 0.20 -8.00 27.38
CA VAL A 63 -0.76 -8.89 26.70
C VAL A 63 -0.45 -10.34 27.01
N VAL A 64 -1.41 -11.22 26.78
CA VAL A 64 -1.31 -12.67 26.93
C VAL A 64 -1.84 -13.36 25.68
N ARG A 65 -1.34 -14.55 25.37
CA ARG A 65 -1.91 -15.45 24.36
C ARG A 65 -2.14 -16.84 24.94
N CYS A 66 -2.96 -17.62 24.26
CA CYS A 66 -3.25 -18.99 24.66
C CYS A 66 -2.19 -19.96 24.12
N ASP A 67 -1.41 -20.56 25.01
CA ASP A 67 -0.47 -21.61 24.67
C ASP A 67 -1.11 -22.99 24.94
N LYS A 68 -1.37 -23.72 23.86
CA LYS A 68 -1.95 -25.07 23.87
C LYS A 68 -0.81 -26.06 23.64
N ALA A 69 -0.13 -26.48 24.70
CA ALA A 69 0.96 -27.45 24.60
C ALA A 69 0.44 -28.77 23.99
N THR A 70 1.03 -29.20 22.88
CA THR A 70 0.49 -30.27 22.01
C THR A 70 0.48 -31.70 22.60
N GLU A 71 0.92 -31.92 23.84
CA GLU A 71 1.07 -33.26 24.40
C GLU A 71 0.36 -33.50 25.75
N ILE A 72 -0.11 -32.46 26.42
CA ILE A 72 -0.85 -32.56 27.68
C ILE A 72 -1.87 -31.43 27.60
N GLY A 73 -3.17 -31.73 27.54
CA GLY A 73 -4.26 -30.76 27.27
C GLY A 73 -4.48 -29.65 28.32
N VAL A 74 -3.41 -29.15 28.94
CA VAL A 74 -3.37 -28.01 29.85
C VAL A 74 -3.17 -26.75 29.01
N VAL A 75 -4.13 -25.83 29.09
CA VAL A 75 -4.08 -24.54 28.42
C VAL A 75 -3.42 -23.53 29.34
N ARG A 76 -2.40 -22.81 28.86
CA ARG A 76 -1.68 -21.80 29.65
C ARG A 76 -1.74 -20.43 28.98
N LEU A 77 -1.60 -19.37 29.79
CA LEU A 77 -1.46 -18.00 29.29
C LEU A 77 0.02 -17.64 29.18
N ALA A 78 0.50 -17.39 27.97
CA ALA A 78 1.84 -16.87 27.74
C ALA A 78 1.80 -15.34 27.67
N SER A 79 2.42 -14.68 28.65
CA SER A 79 2.48 -13.21 28.71
C SER A 79 3.61 -12.62 27.87
N VAL A 80 3.33 -11.51 27.21
CA VAL A 80 4.27 -10.71 26.42
C VAL A 80 4.10 -9.24 26.79
N LYS A 81 5.23 -8.54 26.95
CA LYS A 81 5.25 -7.12 27.31
C LYS A 81 6.02 -6.32 26.26
N CYS A 82 5.40 -5.27 25.73
CA CYS A 82 6.06 -4.37 24.79
C CYS A 82 7.26 -3.64 25.41
N PRO A 83 8.34 -3.36 24.64
CA PRO A 83 9.44 -2.50 25.06
C PRO A 83 9.00 -1.13 25.58
N THR A 84 9.86 -0.49 26.38
CA THR A 84 9.56 0.83 26.98
C THR A 84 9.41 1.88 25.89
N GLY A 85 8.31 2.65 25.93
CA GLY A 85 7.95 3.65 24.92
C GLY A 85 6.95 3.16 23.87
N LEU A 86 6.70 1.85 23.81
CA LEU A 86 5.69 1.24 22.95
C LEU A 86 4.45 0.84 23.77
N ALA A 87 3.32 0.67 23.08
CA ALA A 87 2.11 0.02 23.57
C ALA A 87 1.71 -1.08 22.57
N PHE A 88 0.99 -2.09 23.03
CA PHE A 88 0.49 -3.15 22.15
C PHE A 88 -0.76 -2.64 21.44
N ASP A 89 -0.94 -2.92 20.15
CA ASP A 89 -2.16 -2.65 19.40
C ASP A 89 -2.94 -3.96 19.24
N ILE A 90 -4.16 -4.03 19.80
CA ILE A 90 -4.98 -5.25 19.82
C ILE A 90 -5.54 -5.62 18.44
N GLU A 91 -5.74 -4.66 17.56
CA GLU A 91 -6.21 -4.96 16.20
C GLU A 91 -5.06 -5.41 15.31
N ARG A 92 -3.89 -4.76 15.43
CA ARG A 92 -2.69 -5.10 14.64
C ARG A 92 -1.91 -6.29 15.18
N GLN A 93 -2.15 -6.69 16.43
CA GLN A 93 -1.44 -7.76 17.12
C GLN A 93 0.08 -7.52 17.23
N THR A 94 0.49 -6.25 17.38
CA THR A 94 1.90 -5.82 17.40
C THR A 94 2.15 -4.66 18.36
N CYS A 95 3.38 -4.49 18.84
CA CYS A 95 3.79 -3.29 19.58
C CYS A 95 4.05 -2.10 18.63
N ASP A 96 3.43 -0.95 18.90
CA ASP A 96 3.61 0.31 18.16
C ASP A 96 3.86 1.47 19.14
N TRP A 97 4.25 2.64 18.64
CA TRP A 97 4.43 3.83 19.46
C TRP A 97 3.13 4.22 20.15
N LYS A 98 3.20 4.60 21.44
CA LYS A 98 2.02 4.94 22.26
C LYS A 98 1.08 5.95 21.59
N THR A 99 1.59 6.87 20.78
CA THR A 99 0.77 7.85 20.06
C THR A 99 -0.11 7.24 18.97
N ASN A 100 0.32 6.12 18.38
CA ASN A 100 -0.36 5.44 17.27
C ASN A 100 -1.39 4.43 17.77
N VAL A 101 -1.20 3.88 18.97
CA VAL A 101 -2.12 2.93 19.60
C VAL A 101 -3.34 3.67 20.15
N LYS A 102 -4.49 3.54 19.47
CA LYS A 102 -5.77 4.16 19.88
C LYS A 102 -6.72 3.21 20.61
N ASN A 103 -6.42 1.91 20.65
CA ASN A 103 -7.25 0.84 21.19
C ASN A 103 -6.74 0.30 22.55
N CYS A 104 -6.12 1.15 23.36
CA CYS A 104 -5.61 0.82 24.70
C CYS A 104 -6.74 0.33 25.64
N GLU A 105 -7.94 0.88 25.47
CA GLU A 105 -9.14 0.54 26.24
C GLU A 105 -9.83 -0.77 25.80
N GLN A 106 -9.29 -1.50 24.81
CA GLN A 106 -9.86 -2.76 24.35
C GLN A 106 -9.16 -3.95 25.03
N LEU A 107 -9.91 -4.92 25.53
CA LEU A 107 -9.32 -6.15 26.08
C LEU A 107 -8.92 -7.13 24.98
N GLU A 108 -9.76 -7.26 23.97
CA GLU A 108 -9.62 -8.27 22.92
C GLU A 108 -10.13 -7.74 21.59
N ARG A 109 -9.84 -8.48 20.52
CA ARG A 109 -10.42 -8.18 19.21
C ARG A 109 -11.92 -8.51 19.24
N PRO A 110 -12.80 -7.62 18.74
CA PRO A 110 -14.24 -7.89 18.70
C PRO A 110 -14.54 -9.18 17.91
N ARG A 111 -15.23 -10.13 18.54
CA ARG A 111 -15.69 -11.36 17.88
C ARG A 111 -16.87 -11.03 16.97
N LYS A 112 -16.63 -11.10 15.66
CA LYS A 112 -17.65 -10.89 14.63
C LYS A 112 -18.39 -12.19 14.35
N VAL A 113 -19.73 -12.14 14.27
CA VAL A 113 -20.55 -13.28 13.86
C VAL A 113 -20.30 -13.52 12.38
N LEU A 114 -19.94 -14.75 12.02
CA LEU A 114 -19.67 -15.14 10.63
C LEU A 114 -20.91 -15.75 9.99
N PRO A 115 -21.09 -15.57 8.66
CA PRO A 115 -22.19 -16.16 7.93
C PRO A 115 -21.99 -17.66 7.72
N ILE A 116 -23.09 -18.40 7.58
CA ILE A 116 -23.06 -19.86 7.43
C ILE A 116 -22.99 -20.22 5.94
N LEU A 117 -21.80 -20.06 5.35
CA LEU A 117 -21.60 -20.21 3.90
C LEU A 117 -21.17 -21.63 3.46
N LYS A 118 -20.64 -22.44 4.38
CA LYS A 118 -20.14 -23.80 4.09
C LYS A 118 -21.00 -24.83 4.80
N THR A 119 -21.93 -25.44 4.08
CA THR A 119 -22.81 -26.50 4.58
C THR A 119 -22.91 -27.66 3.61
N ASP A 120 -23.14 -28.87 4.12
CA ASP A 120 -23.30 -30.07 3.29
C ASP A 120 -24.58 -30.02 2.44
N GLU A 121 -25.63 -29.36 2.95
CA GLU A 121 -26.87 -29.06 2.23
C GLU A 121 -27.14 -27.54 2.24
N PRO A 122 -27.64 -26.95 1.14
CA PRO A 122 -27.92 -25.52 1.07
C PRO A 122 -29.06 -25.13 2.03
N ILE A 123 -28.77 -24.26 3.00
CA ILE A 123 -29.76 -23.72 3.96
C ILE A 123 -30.77 -22.81 3.25
N CYS A 124 -30.32 -22.06 2.26
CA CYS A 124 -31.09 -21.03 1.59
C CYS A 124 -31.43 -21.41 0.13
N PRO A 125 -32.52 -20.87 -0.44
CA PRO A 125 -32.84 -21.02 -1.86
C PRO A 125 -31.75 -20.47 -2.79
N GLU A 126 -31.76 -20.89 -4.06
CA GLU A 126 -30.84 -20.37 -5.08
C GLU A 126 -30.86 -18.83 -5.12
N GLY A 127 -29.67 -18.23 -5.19
CA GLY A 127 -29.48 -16.77 -5.19
C GLY A 127 -29.43 -16.12 -3.79
N LYS A 128 -29.65 -16.89 -2.71
CA LYS A 128 -29.58 -16.40 -1.33
C LYS A 128 -28.49 -17.10 -0.52
N LEU A 129 -27.98 -16.41 0.50
CA LEU A 129 -26.96 -16.89 1.42
C LEU A 129 -27.43 -16.75 2.88
N SER A 130 -26.92 -17.62 3.76
CA SER A 130 -27.30 -17.66 5.17
C SER A 130 -26.45 -16.71 6.00
N CYS A 131 -27.11 -15.81 6.71
CA CYS A 131 -26.57 -15.07 7.85
C CYS A 131 -26.13 -16.05 8.98
N GLY A 132 -25.36 -15.57 9.95
CA GLY A 132 -24.93 -16.32 11.13
C GLY A 132 -26.08 -16.77 12.02
N ASN A 133 -27.18 -16.03 12.02
CA ASN A 133 -28.42 -16.36 12.73
C ASN A 133 -29.36 -17.30 11.95
N GLY A 134 -28.97 -17.72 10.72
CA GLY A 134 -29.76 -18.61 9.85
C GLY A 134 -30.78 -17.90 8.94
N GLU A 135 -30.85 -16.57 8.94
CA GLU A 135 -31.69 -15.79 8.02
C GLU A 135 -31.10 -15.81 6.60
N CYS A 136 -31.96 -15.89 5.57
CA CYS A 136 -31.54 -15.94 4.18
C CYS A 136 -31.69 -14.57 3.51
N VAL A 137 -30.57 -13.98 3.10
CA VAL A 137 -30.49 -12.68 2.42
C VAL A 137 -29.92 -12.88 1.00
N ASP A 138 -30.23 -11.98 0.08
CA ASP A 138 -29.78 -12.08 -1.32
C ASP A 138 -28.25 -12.01 -1.40
N LYS A 139 -27.65 -12.84 -2.26
CA LYS A 139 -26.20 -12.98 -2.40
C LYS A 139 -25.49 -11.64 -2.68
N GLU A 140 -26.12 -10.75 -3.45
CA GLU A 140 -25.58 -9.44 -3.82
C GLU A 140 -25.47 -8.46 -2.63
N LEU A 141 -26.24 -8.70 -1.56
CA LEU A 141 -26.24 -7.88 -0.36
C LEU A 141 -25.07 -8.20 0.58
N PHE A 142 -24.45 -9.38 0.45
CA PHE A 142 -23.26 -9.70 1.23
C PHE A 142 -22.09 -8.82 0.83
N CYS A 143 -21.36 -8.29 1.81
CA CYS A 143 -20.16 -7.46 1.62
C CYS A 143 -20.41 -6.21 0.76
N ASN A 144 -21.57 -5.59 0.92
CA ASN A 144 -21.96 -4.37 0.21
C ASN A 144 -21.65 -3.09 1.01
N GLY A 145 -21.18 -3.22 2.25
CA GLY A 145 -20.88 -2.13 3.18
C GLY A 145 -22.06 -1.69 4.05
N LYS A 146 -23.19 -2.39 4.03
CA LYS A 146 -24.40 -2.11 4.81
C LYS A 146 -24.87 -3.40 5.48
N PRO A 147 -25.10 -3.40 6.80
CA PRO A 147 -25.62 -4.58 7.47
C PRO A 147 -27.06 -4.87 7.03
N ASP A 148 -27.25 -5.95 6.27
CA ASP A 148 -28.55 -6.46 5.83
C ASP A 148 -29.00 -7.65 6.70
N CYS A 149 -28.07 -8.40 7.30
CA CYS A 149 -28.39 -9.38 8.33
C CYS A 149 -28.65 -8.70 9.69
N LYS A 150 -29.59 -9.23 10.49
CA LYS A 150 -29.84 -8.73 11.86
C LYS A 150 -28.65 -8.86 12.81
N ASP A 151 -27.74 -9.79 12.52
CA ASP A 151 -26.50 -10.04 13.26
C ASP A 151 -25.25 -9.47 12.56
N GLU A 152 -25.45 -8.69 11.49
CA GLU A 152 -24.40 -8.04 10.70
C GLU A 152 -23.37 -9.01 10.09
N SER A 153 -23.71 -10.31 10.03
CA SER A 153 -22.79 -11.36 9.60
C SER A 153 -22.44 -11.32 8.12
N ASP A 154 -23.29 -10.72 7.29
CA ASP A 154 -23.09 -10.49 5.87
C ASP A 154 -21.87 -9.61 5.56
N GLU A 155 -21.49 -8.72 6.48
CA GLU A 155 -20.35 -7.79 6.34
C GLU A 155 -19.07 -8.29 7.03
N ASN A 156 -19.10 -9.49 7.60
CA ASN A 156 -17.99 -10.02 8.41
C ASN A 156 -17.09 -11.02 7.66
N ALA A 157 -17.45 -11.41 6.44
CA ALA A 157 -16.72 -12.37 5.62
C ALA A 157 -16.16 -11.76 4.33
N CYS A 158 -15.76 -10.50 4.32
CA CYS A 158 -15.45 -9.75 3.08
C CYS A 158 -13.98 -9.76 2.65
N THR A 159 -13.18 -10.70 3.13
CA THR A 159 -11.78 -10.85 2.70
C THR A 159 -11.70 -11.58 1.36
N VAL A 160 -10.55 -11.46 0.67
CA VAL A 160 -10.27 -12.17 -0.60
C VAL A 160 -10.58 -13.68 -0.53
N GLU A 161 -10.38 -14.31 0.63
CA GLU A 161 -10.58 -15.75 0.81
C GLU A 161 -12.02 -16.11 1.18
N THR A 162 -12.72 -15.22 1.89
CA THR A 162 -14.00 -15.53 2.53
C THR A 162 -15.20 -14.93 1.81
N ASP A 163 -14.99 -13.93 0.94
CA ASP A 163 -16.08 -13.22 0.27
C ASP A 163 -16.89 -14.22 -0.58
N PRO A 164 -18.22 -14.31 -0.37
CA PRO A 164 -19.08 -15.19 -1.15
C PRO A 164 -19.24 -14.75 -2.62
N ASN A 165 -18.97 -13.47 -2.90
CA ASN A 165 -18.98 -12.83 -4.21
C ASN A 165 -17.56 -12.68 -4.77
N ARG A 166 -16.57 -13.38 -4.21
CA ARG A 166 -15.18 -13.28 -4.68
C ARG A 166 -15.03 -13.66 -6.15
N ALA A 167 -14.06 -13.04 -6.80
CA ALA A 167 -13.64 -13.41 -8.14
C ALA A 167 -13.23 -14.90 -8.18
N PRO A 168 -13.57 -15.63 -9.26
CA PRO A 168 -13.13 -17.00 -9.41
C PRO A 168 -11.61 -17.08 -9.59
N ASP A 169 -11.04 -18.25 -9.35
CA ASP A 169 -9.64 -18.52 -9.70
C ASP A 169 -9.47 -18.38 -11.22
N CYS A 170 -8.25 -18.01 -11.66
CA CYS A 170 -7.94 -17.76 -13.06
C CYS A 170 -8.39 -18.91 -13.98
N ASP A 171 -9.24 -18.60 -14.96
CA ASP A 171 -9.60 -19.49 -16.07
C ASP A 171 -8.95 -18.99 -17.37
N PRO A 172 -7.83 -19.60 -17.81
CA PRO A 172 -7.16 -19.21 -19.05
C PRO A 172 -7.98 -19.39 -20.33
N THR A 173 -9.12 -20.11 -20.27
CA THR A 173 -10.01 -20.28 -21.42
C THR A 173 -10.97 -19.11 -21.61
N GLN A 174 -11.24 -18.36 -20.53
CA GLN A 174 -12.07 -17.16 -20.53
C GLN A 174 -11.22 -15.88 -20.52
N CYS A 175 -10.05 -15.93 -19.88
CA CYS A 175 -9.12 -14.80 -19.80
C CYS A 175 -8.15 -14.79 -20.98
N ILE A 176 -8.49 -14.03 -22.02
CA ILE A 176 -7.73 -13.99 -23.28
C ILE A 176 -7.27 -12.55 -23.55
N LEU A 177 -6.03 -12.40 -24.04
CA LEU A 177 -5.49 -11.12 -24.52
C LEU A 177 -6.29 -10.62 -25.74
N PRO A 178 -6.42 -9.29 -25.93
CA PRO A 178 -5.77 -8.21 -25.19
C PRO A 178 -6.51 -7.77 -23.91
N ASP A 179 -7.74 -8.25 -23.69
CA ASP A 179 -8.61 -7.69 -22.65
C ASP A 179 -8.32 -8.27 -21.27
N CYS A 180 -7.82 -9.51 -21.19
CA CYS A 180 -7.59 -10.21 -19.93
C CYS A 180 -6.25 -10.96 -19.94
N HIS A 181 -5.50 -10.87 -18.84
CA HIS A 181 -4.34 -11.69 -18.59
C HIS A 181 -4.35 -12.21 -17.14
N CYS A 182 -4.27 -13.53 -16.98
CA CYS A 182 -4.09 -14.16 -15.69
C CYS A 182 -3.33 -15.49 -15.82
N SER A 183 -2.76 -15.95 -14.71
CA SER A 183 -2.26 -17.32 -14.54
C SER A 183 -2.41 -17.73 -13.08
N ALA A 184 -2.31 -19.02 -12.78
CA ALA A 184 -2.56 -19.55 -11.43
C ALA A 184 -1.64 -18.93 -10.35
N ASP A 185 -0.40 -18.61 -10.71
CA ASP A 185 0.63 -18.04 -9.82
C ASP A 185 1.17 -16.69 -10.32
N GLY A 186 0.62 -16.17 -11.42
CA GLY A 186 1.00 -14.88 -11.98
C GLY A 186 2.35 -14.86 -12.70
N THR A 187 3.01 -16.01 -12.88
CA THR A 187 4.38 -16.06 -13.43
C THR A 187 4.42 -16.31 -14.94
N ARG A 188 3.28 -16.65 -15.55
CA ARG A 188 3.19 -16.96 -16.99
C ARG A 188 3.44 -15.72 -17.85
N ILE A 189 4.28 -15.90 -18.88
CA ILE A 189 4.60 -14.86 -19.85
C ILE A 189 3.39 -14.63 -20.79
N PRO A 190 2.98 -13.37 -21.03
CA PRO A 190 1.95 -13.01 -22.00
C PRO A 190 2.24 -13.57 -23.40
N GLY A 191 1.21 -14.09 -24.06
CA GLY A 191 1.35 -14.71 -25.39
C GLY A 191 2.07 -16.06 -25.41
N GLY A 192 2.55 -16.58 -24.27
CA GLY A 192 3.25 -17.86 -24.20
C GLY A 192 4.61 -17.86 -24.90
N LEU A 193 5.26 -16.69 -25.01
CA LEU A 193 6.60 -16.55 -25.57
C LEU A 193 7.64 -17.24 -24.66
N GLU A 194 8.71 -17.75 -25.27
CA GLU A 194 9.85 -18.25 -24.50
C GLU A 194 10.60 -17.09 -23.83
N PRO A 195 11.13 -17.24 -22.61
CA PRO A 195 11.79 -16.16 -21.88
C PRO A 195 12.89 -15.45 -22.69
N GLN A 196 13.63 -16.16 -23.54
CA GLN A 196 14.71 -15.56 -24.33
C GLN A 196 14.21 -14.62 -25.45
N GLN A 197 12.94 -14.73 -25.85
CA GLN A 197 12.32 -13.90 -26.88
C GLN A 197 11.64 -12.63 -26.31
N VAL A 198 11.43 -12.57 -24.99
CA VAL A 198 10.74 -11.49 -24.30
C VAL A 198 11.70 -10.35 -23.98
N PRO A 199 11.38 -9.08 -24.26
CA PRO A 199 12.21 -7.96 -23.80
C PRO A 199 12.20 -7.87 -22.27
N GLN A 200 13.34 -7.57 -21.67
CA GLN A 200 13.36 -7.13 -20.27
C GLN A 200 12.90 -5.68 -20.19
N MET A 201 11.66 -5.49 -19.76
CA MET A 201 11.12 -4.16 -19.48
C MET A 201 11.55 -3.69 -18.10
N ILE A 202 11.91 -2.40 -18.00
CA ILE A 202 12.21 -1.72 -16.74
C ILE A 202 11.33 -0.48 -16.67
N THR A 203 10.54 -0.35 -15.60
CA THR A 203 9.68 0.81 -15.36
C THR A 203 10.25 1.64 -14.21
N ILE A 204 10.79 2.82 -14.53
CA ILE A 204 11.23 3.78 -13.52
C ILE A 204 10.04 4.68 -13.18
N THR A 205 9.68 4.75 -11.90
CA THR A 205 8.55 5.57 -11.45
C THR A 205 8.91 6.52 -10.32
N PHE A 206 8.31 7.71 -10.34
CA PHE A 206 8.45 8.70 -9.29
C PHE A 206 7.09 9.01 -8.66
N ASN A 207 7.03 8.98 -7.33
CA ASN A 207 5.84 9.37 -6.57
C ASN A 207 5.99 10.79 -6.00
N GLY A 208 4.88 11.52 -5.94
CA GLY A 208 4.76 12.79 -5.22
C GLY A 208 4.67 14.02 -6.12
N ALA A 209 4.90 15.19 -5.52
CA ALA A 209 4.76 16.45 -6.22
C ALA A 209 5.91 16.70 -7.21
N VAL A 210 5.60 17.18 -8.42
CA VAL A 210 6.60 17.60 -9.41
C VAL A 210 6.82 19.10 -9.29
N ASN A 211 8.02 19.53 -8.94
CA ASN A 211 8.31 20.95 -8.74
C ASN A 211 9.81 21.26 -8.89
N ILE A 212 10.20 22.49 -8.59
CA ILE A 212 11.59 22.96 -8.73
C ILE A 212 12.60 22.15 -7.91
N ASP A 213 12.16 21.41 -6.89
CA ASP A 213 13.03 20.59 -6.05
C ASP A 213 13.42 19.27 -6.73
N ASN A 214 12.78 18.87 -7.83
CA ASN A 214 13.06 17.57 -8.48
C ASN A 214 13.14 17.59 -10.00
N ILE A 215 12.73 18.67 -10.69
CA ILE A 215 12.83 18.77 -12.15
C ILE A 215 14.28 18.59 -12.64
N ASP A 216 15.26 19.15 -11.92
CA ASP A 216 16.68 19.00 -12.25
C ASP A 216 17.14 17.53 -12.21
N LEU A 217 16.69 16.76 -11.22
CA LEU A 217 16.94 15.32 -11.14
C LEU A 217 16.35 14.58 -12.34
N TYR A 218 15.12 14.92 -12.73
CA TYR A 218 14.46 14.29 -13.86
C TYR A 218 15.17 14.60 -15.18
N ASP A 219 15.64 15.85 -15.38
CA ASP A 219 16.41 16.23 -16.55
C ASP A 219 17.76 15.52 -16.63
N GLU A 220 18.41 15.29 -15.49
CA GLU A 220 19.66 14.54 -15.45
C GLU A 220 19.46 13.06 -15.82
N ILE A 221 18.38 12.42 -15.34
CA ILE A 221 18.06 11.01 -15.62
C ILE A 221 17.53 10.83 -17.06
N PHE A 222 16.62 11.70 -17.48
CA PHE A 222 15.94 11.66 -18.78
C PHE A 222 16.47 12.74 -19.73
N ASN A 223 17.80 12.83 -19.87
CA ASN A 223 18.51 13.90 -20.59
C ASN A 223 18.29 13.97 -22.12
N GLY A 224 17.38 13.16 -22.68
CA GLY A 224 17.09 13.10 -24.11
C GLY A 224 18.15 12.39 -24.98
N HIS A 225 19.29 12.00 -24.41
CA HIS A 225 20.36 11.28 -25.11
C HIS A 225 20.36 9.76 -24.83
N ARG A 226 19.73 9.33 -23.74
CA ARG A 226 19.57 7.91 -23.39
C ARG A 226 18.43 7.30 -24.20
N VAL A 227 18.77 6.40 -25.12
CA VAL A 227 17.82 5.78 -26.06
C VAL A 227 17.76 4.26 -25.89
N ASN A 228 16.55 3.72 -25.95
CA ASN A 228 16.27 2.29 -26.02
C ASN A 228 16.74 1.70 -27.37
N PRO A 229 16.81 0.36 -27.51
CA PRO A 229 17.25 -0.29 -28.74
C PRO A 229 16.41 0.01 -30.00
N ASN A 230 15.18 0.53 -29.83
CA ASN A 230 14.33 1.00 -30.94
C ASN A 230 14.65 2.44 -31.41
N GLY A 231 15.64 3.10 -30.80
CA GLY A 231 16.04 4.48 -31.10
C GLY A 231 15.25 5.55 -30.35
N CYS A 232 14.22 5.18 -29.60
CA CYS A 232 13.42 6.13 -28.82
C CYS A 232 14.07 6.42 -27.47
N GLN A 233 13.90 7.63 -26.97
CA GLN A 233 14.39 7.99 -25.64
C GLN A 233 13.73 7.13 -24.55
N ILE A 234 14.47 6.87 -23.48
CA ILE A 234 13.93 6.18 -22.31
C ILE A 234 12.80 6.99 -21.66
N ARG A 235 11.76 6.29 -21.19
CA ARG A 235 10.61 6.92 -20.55
C ARG A 235 10.45 6.46 -19.11
N GLY A 236 9.70 7.23 -18.34
CA GLY A 236 9.39 6.99 -16.94
C GLY A 236 7.93 7.34 -16.66
N THR A 237 7.42 6.91 -15.52
CA THR A 237 6.03 7.14 -15.09
C THR A 237 6.00 7.97 -13.82
N PHE A 238 5.24 9.06 -13.81
CA PHE A 238 5.13 9.99 -12.69
C PHE A 238 3.74 9.86 -12.06
N PHE A 239 3.69 9.35 -10.83
CA PHE A 239 2.49 9.34 -10.01
C PHE A 239 2.44 10.66 -9.24
N VAL A 240 1.69 11.61 -9.79
CA VAL A 240 1.70 13.02 -9.36
C VAL A 240 0.64 13.25 -8.29
N SER A 241 1.07 13.80 -7.15
CA SER A 241 0.15 14.34 -6.12
C SER A 241 -0.09 15.84 -6.33
N HIS A 242 -1.22 16.36 -5.87
CA HIS A 242 -1.60 17.75 -6.15
C HIS A 242 -0.79 18.80 -5.36
N LYS A 243 -0.70 18.64 -4.03
CA LYS A 243 -0.13 19.67 -3.17
C LYS A 243 1.32 19.99 -3.55
N TYR A 244 1.62 21.27 -3.78
CA TYR A 244 2.93 21.79 -4.21
C TYR A 244 3.42 21.41 -5.63
N THR A 245 2.57 20.81 -6.46
CA THR A 245 2.92 20.48 -7.85
C THR A 245 2.91 21.72 -8.75
N ASN A 246 3.92 21.79 -9.62
CA ASN A 246 4.01 22.70 -10.74
C ASN A 246 3.46 22.01 -12.00
N TYR A 247 2.24 22.38 -12.40
CA TYR A 247 1.56 21.78 -13.55
C TYR A 247 2.18 22.15 -14.90
N SER A 248 2.93 23.27 -15.00
CA SER A 248 3.70 23.55 -16.22
C SER A 248 4.85 22.56 -16.42
N ALA A 249 5.44 22.06 -15.33
CA ALA A 249 6.46 21.01 -15.39
C ALA A 249 5.85 19.64 -15.70
N VAL A 250 4.68 19.32 -15.12
CA VAL A 250 3.92 18.11 -15.45
C VAL A 250 3.56 18.09 -16.94
N GLN A 251 3.10 19.23 -17.48
CA GLN A 251 2.82 19.38 -18.90
C GLN A 251 4.06 19.11 -19.76
N ASP A 252 5.23 19.62 -19.36
CA ASP A 252 6.46 19.40 -20.11
C ASP A 252 6.94 17.94 -20.05
N LEU A 253 6.82 17.27 -18.90
CA LEU A 253 7.10 15.84 -18.77
C LEU A 253 6.21 15.00 -19.71
N HIS A 254 4.91 15.29 -19.75
CA HIS A 254 3.97 14.62 -20.67
C HIS A 254 4.26 14.92 -22.14
N ARG A 255 4.63 16.16 -22.47
CA ARG A 255 5.04 16.57 -23.82
C ARG A 255 6.27 15.77 -24.28
N ARG A 256 7.22 15.54 -23.38
CA ARG A 256 8.42 14.72 -23.61
C ARG A 256 8.13 13.22 -23.64
N GLY A 257 6.87 12.80 -23.50
CA GLY A 257 6.46 11.40 -23.64
C GLY A 257 6.62 10.57 -22.38
N HIS A 258 6.91 11.18 -21.23
CA HIS A 258 6.74 10.50 -19.95
C HIS A 258 5.27 10.31 -19.64
N GLU A 259 4.96 9.26 -18.90
CA GLU A 259 3.60 8.97 -18.47
C GLU A 259 3.27 9.75 -17.20
N ILE A 260 2.07 10.33 -17.16
CA ILE A 260 1.53 11.02 -15.99
C ILE A 260 0.33 10.24 -15.48
N SER A 261 0.37 9.87 -14.20
CA SER A 261 -0.62 9.07 -13.49
C SER A 261 -0.95 9.73 -12.15
N VAL A 262 -2.06 9.34 -11.51
CA VAL A 262 -2.55 10.02 -10.29
C VAL A 262 -1.99 9.41 -9.01
N PHE A 263 -1.63 10.26 -8.05
CA PHE A 263 -1.18 9.88 -6.70
C PHE A 263 -1.94 10.64 -5.62
N SER A 264 -3.27 10.68 -5.77
CA SER A 264 -4.22 11.43 -4.94
C SER A 264 -4.07 12.95 -4.93
N LEU A 265 -5.08 13.62 -4.37
CA LEU A 265 -5.10 15.05 -4.14
C LEU A 265 -4.38 15.41 -2.85
N THR A 266 -4.84 14.81 -1.74
CA THR A 266 -4.47 15.27 -0.41
C THR A 266 -3.18 14.65 0.11
N HIS A 267 -2.89 13.42 -0.31
CA HIS A 267 -1.89 12.57 0.32
C HIS A 267 -2.04 12.54 1.86
N LYS A 268 -3.27 12.45 2.36
CA LYS A 268 -3.59 12.33 3.79
C LYS A 268 -2.71 11.30 4.48
N ASP A 269 -2.10 11.70 5.60
CA ASP A 269 -1.10 10.91 6.32
C ASP A 269 -1.67 9.66 7.01
N ASP A 270 -2.99 9.62 7.27
CA ASP A 270 -3.62 8.49 7.94
C ASP A 270 -3.78 7.30 6.98
N PRO A 271 -3.06 6.17 7.19
CA PRO A 271 -3.18 4.99 6.32
C PRO A 271 -4.57 4.35 6.35
N ASN A 272 -5.34 4.55 7.43
CA ASN A 272 -6.69 4.03 7.55
C ASN A 272 -7.68 4.81 6.66
N TYR A 273 -7.42 6.09 6.39
CA TYR A 273 -8.23 6.87 5.45
C TYR A 273 -8.30 6.20 4.07
N TRP A 274 -7.16 5.65 3.62
CA TRP A 274 -7.06 4.93 2.35
C TRP A 274 -7.65 3.52 2.45
N SER A 275 -7.22 2.77 3.48
CA SER A 275 -7.62 1.37 3.65
C SER A 275 -9.12 1.21 3.93
N GLN A 276 -9.78 2.21 4.51
CA GLN A 276 -11.22 2.21 4.80
C GLN A 276 -11.98 3.26 3.98
N GLY A 277 -11.34 3.82 2.96
CA GLY A 277 -11.90 4.89 2.13
C GLY A 277 -13.18 4.43 1.44
N THR A 278 -14.20 5.28 1.46
CA THR A 278 -15.45 5.04 0.74
C THR A 278 -15.25 5.23 -0.77
N TYR A 279 -16.24 4.80 -1.57
CA TYR A 279 -16.22 5.07 -3.01
C TYR A 279 -16.04 6.58 -3.30
N ASP A 280 -16.75 7.44 -2.57
CA ASP A 280 -16.69 8.89 -2.75
C ASP A 280 -15.34 9.48 -2.34
N ASP A 281 -14.68 8.92 -1.31
CA ASP A 281 -13.31 9.31 -0.95
C ASP A 281 -12.33 9.02 -2.09
N TRP A 282 -12.36 7.80 -2.63
CA TRP A 282 -11.52 7.40 -3.77
C TRP A 282 -11.82 8.22 -5.02
N LEU A 283 -13.10 8.51 -5.27
CA LEU A 283 -13.53 9.34 -6.39
C LEU A 283 -12.98 10.76 -6.28
N ALA A 284 -13.17 11.39 -5.12
CA ALA A 284 -12.69 12.74 -4.87
C ALA A 284 -11.17 12.81 -4.97
N GLU A 285 -10.45 11.84 -4.39
CA GLU A 285 -8.99 11.83 -4.38
C GLU A 285 -8.36 11.55 -5.75
N MET A 286 -8.84 10.54 -6.48
CA MET A 286 -8.18 10.06 -7.71
C MET A 286 -8.75 10.71 -8.97
N ALA A 287 -10.08 10.70 -9.15
CA ALA A 287 -10.70 11.34 -10.32
C ALA A 287 -10.60 12.88 -10.21
N GLY A 288 -10.70 13.43 -9.00
CA GLY A 288 -10.41 14.84 -8.76
C GLY A 288 -8.97 15.22 -9.10
N ALA A 289 -7.98 14.40 -8.72
CA ALA A 289 -6.59 14.61 -9.11
C ALA A 289 -6.39 14.55 -10.63
N ARG A 290 -7.02 13.59 -11.33
CA ARG A 290 -7.00 13.51 -12.80
C ARG A 290 -7.53 14.80 -13.42
N LEU A 291 -8.70 15.28 -12.98
CA LEU A 291 -9.30 16.51 -13.48
C LEU A 291 -8.40 17.74 -13.31
N ILE A 292 -7.73 17.84 -12.15
CA ILE A 292 -6.76 18.92 -11.88
C ILE A 292 -5.57 18.83 -12.83
N ILE A 293 -5.00 17.64 -13.03
CA ILE A 293 -3.88 17.45 -13.95
C ILE A 293 -4.30 17.80 -15.38
N GLU A 294 -5.41 17.24 -15.88
CA GLU A 294 -5.93 17.53 -17.22
C GLU A 294 -6.12 19.03 -17.45
N ARG A 295 -6.73 19.72 -16.47
CA ARG A 295 -7.02 21.16 -16.58
C ARG A 295 -5.76 22.02 -16.50
N PHE A 296 -4.92 21.83 -15.48
CA PHE A 296 -3.80 22.75 -15.22
C PHE A 296 -2.51 22.37 -15.95
N ALA A 297 -2.35 21.13 -16.40
CA ALA A 297 -1.29 20.73 -17.34
C ALA A 297 -1.77 20.72 -18.80
N ASN A 298 -3.05 21.00 -19.08
CA ASN A 298 -3.65 21.03 -20.41
C ASN A 298 -3.38 19.73 -21.20
N ILE A 299 -3.65 18.59 -20.57
CA ILE A 299 -3.53 17.26 -21.16
C ILE A 299 -4.94 16.81 -21.58
N THR A 300 -5.15 16.63 -22.88
CA THR A 300 -6.48 16.43 -23.48
C THR A 300 -6.61 15.12 -24.27
N ASP A 301 -5.55 14.31 -24.33
CA ASP A 301 -5.49 13.03 -25.03
C ASP A 301 -6.00 11.84 -24.18
N SER A 302 -6.61 12.13 -23.03
CA SER A 302 -7.13 11.13 -22.08
C SER A 302 -6.07 10.10 -21.64
N SER A 303 -4.79 10.48 -21.63
CA SER A 303 -3.70 9.55 -21.30
C SER A 303 -3.49 9.31 -19.80
N ILE A 304 -4.22 9.99 -18.92
CA ILE A 304 -4.06 9.90 -17.46
C ILE A 304 -4.96 8.79 -16.94
N ILE A 305 -4.45 7.56 -17.06
CA ILE A 305 -5.23 6.32 -16.85
C ILE A 305 -4.67 5.41 -15.76
N GLY A 306 -3.56 5.80 -15.13
CA GLY A 306 -2.93 5.05 -14.05
C GLY A 306 -3.22 5.63 -12.67
N VAL A 307 -3.37 4.75 -11.69
CA VAL A 307 -3.54 5.10 -10.26
C VAL A 307 -2.41 4.47 -9.43
N ARG A 308 -1.96 5.20 -8.42
CA ARG A 308 -1.24 4.62 -7.28
C ARG A 308 -1.76 5.21 -5.97
N ALA A 309 -2.06 4.35 -5.02
CA ALA A 309 -2.53 4.73 -3.70
C ALA A 309 -1.38 5.25 -2.81
N PRO A 310 -1.57 6.36 -2.08
CA PRO A 310 -0.62 6.81 -1.07
C PRO A 310 -0.29 5.72 -0.05
N TYR A 311 0.99 5.66 0.34
CA TYR A 311 1.53 4.61 1.22
C TYR A 311 1.29 3.17 0.74
N LEU A 312 0.92 2.98 -0.53
CA LEU A 312 0.45 1.72 -1.11
C LEU A 312 -0.70 1.09 -0.33
N ARG A 313 -1.59 1.95 0.19
CA ARG A 313 -2.78 1.52 0.93
C ARG A 313 -3.94 1.28 -0.01
N VAL A 314 -4.10 0.03 -0.43
CA VAL A 314 -5.17 -0.43 -1.33
C VAL A 314 -6.52 -0.37 -0.62
N GLY A 315 -7.54 0.15 -1.30
CA GLY A 315 -8.88 0.42 -0.76
C GLY A 315 -9.89 -0.72 -0.90
N GLY A 316 -9.46 -1.98 -0.91
CA GLY A 316 -10.34 -3.12 -1.16
C GLY A 316 -11.11 -2.99 -2.48
N ASN A 317 -12.34 -3.48 -2.54
CA ASN A 317 -13.17 -3.35 -3.75
C ASN A 317 -13.50 -1.89 -4.11
N LYS A 318 -13.60 -0.98 -3.12
CA LYS A 318 -14.07 0.40 -3.36
C LYS A 318 -13.13 1.20 -4.24
N GLN A 319 -11.82 0.99 -4.11
CA GLN A 319 -10.84 1.58 -5.02
C GLN A 319 -11.09 1.13 -6.45
N PHE A 320 -11.25 -0.16 -6.69
CA PHE A 320 -11.36 -0.72 -8.05
C PHE A 320 -12.74 -0.53 -8.68
N GLU A 321 -13.81 -0.47 -7.87
CA GLU A 321 -15.14 -0.02 -8.30
C GLU A 321 -15.06 1.41 -8.86
N MET A 322 -14.45 2.33 -8.09
CA MET A 322 -14.22 3.71 -8.54
C MET A 322 -13.36 3.73 -9.81
N MET A 323 -12.29 2.95 -9.88
CA MET A 323 -11.41 2.93 -11.05
C MET A 323 -12.15 2.48 -12.30
N ALA A 324 -12.97 1.42 -12.21
CA ALA A 324 -13.78 0.92 -13.31
C ALA A 324 -14.79 1.97 -13.79
N ASP A 325 -15.57 2.56 -12.86
CA ASP A 325 -16.58 3.57 -13.18
C ASP A 325 -15.98 4.86 -13.74
N GLN A 326 -14.75 5.19 -13.34
CA GLN A 326 -14.00 6.36 -13.80
C GLN A 326 -13.06 6.06 -14.97
N PHE A 327 -13.10 4.86 -15.55
CA PHE A 327 -12.28 4.45 -16.69
C PHE A 327 -10.76 4.60 -16.48
N PHE A 328 -10.29 4.39 -15.25
CA PHE A 328 -8.85 4.17 -15.02
C PHE A 328 -8.48 2.77 -15.53
N ASN A 329 -7.42 2.69 -16.31
CA ASN A 329 -7.02 1.45 -16.98
C ASN A 329 -6.26 0.52 -16.04
N TYR A 330 -5.41 1.08 -15.17
CA TYR A 330 -4.54 0.28 -14.32
C TYR A 330 -4.27 0.89 -12.93
N ASP A 331 -4.11 0.03 -11.94
CA ASP A 331 -3.55 0.33 -10.63
C ASP A 331 -2.11 -0.19 -10.54
N ALA A 332 -1.29 0.49 -9.75
CA ALA A 332 0.05 0.05 -9.41
C ALA A 332 0.30 0.25 -7.91
N SER A 333 -0.60 -0.27 -7.09
CA SER A 333 -0.57 -0.15 -5.62
C SER A 333 -0.43 -1.50 -4.92
N ILE A 334 -0.82 -2.60 -5.55
CA ILE A 334 -0.76 -3.92 -4.93
C ILE A 334 0.69 -4.43 -4.95
N THR A 335 1.14 -4.93 -3.80
CA THR A 335 2.49 -5.50 -3.65
C THR A 335 2.48 -7.03 -3.65
N ALA A 336 3.41 -7.62 -4.37
CA ALA A 336 3.69 -9.05 -4.32
C ALA A 336 4.92 -9.31 -3.45
N SER A 337 4.81 -10.24 -2.51
CA SER A 337 5.93 -10.68 -1.66
C SER A 337 7.10 -11.15 -2.52
N LEU A 338 8.31 -10.99 -2.00
CA LEU A 338 9.52 -11.48 -2.65
C LEU A 338 9.42 -12.97 -2.99
N GLY A 339 9.29 -13.25 -4.29
CA GLY A 339 9.31 -14.59 -4.87
C GLY A 339 10.58 -14.85 -5.68
N ARG A 340 10.89 -16.13 -5.91
CA ARG A 340 11.99 -16.52 -6.82
C ARG A 340 11.74 -16.07 -8.25
N VAL A 341 10.49 -16.20 -8.69
CA VAL A 341 10.01 -15.76 -10.01
C VAL A 341 9.08 -14.58 -9.79
N PRO A 342 9.35 -13.41 -10.38
CA PRO A 342 8.50 -12.24 -10.24
C PRO A 342 7.18 -12.42 -11.01
N ILE A 343 6.15 -11.69 -10.58
CA ILE A 343 4.80 -11.77 -11.12
C ILE A 343 4.65 -10.76 -12.28
N TRP A 344 4.04 -11.21 -13.37
CA TRP A 344 3.63 -10.36 -14.49
C TRP A 344 2.36 -9.58 -14.12
N PRO A 345 2.12 -8.39 -14.71
CA PRO A 345 0.84 -7.72 -14.56
C PRO A 345 -0.34 -8.63 -14.91
N TYR A 346 -1.48 -8.38 -14.28
CA TYR A 346 -2.67 -9.23 -14.44
C TYR A 346 -3.93 -8.37 -14.35
N THR A 347 -5.03 -8.86 -14.88
CA THR A 347 -6.33 -8.20 -14.75
C THR A 347 -7.11 -8.72 -13.55
N LEU A 348 -7.88 -7.85 -12.92
CA LEU A 348 -8.70 -8.18 -11.74
C LEU A 348 -10.07 -8.79 -12.07
N TYR A 349 -10.29 -9.28 -13.29
CA TYR A 349 -11.47 -10.11 -13.61
C TYR A 349 -11.50 -11.40 -12.77
N PHE A 350 -10.32 -11.94 -12.50
CA PHE A 350 -10.10 -13.14 -11.71
C PHE A 350 -9.36 -12.79 -10.42
N ARG A 351 -9.38 -13.75 -9.49
CA ARG A 351 -8.67 -13.63 -8.22
C ARG A 351 -7.18 -13.37 -8.43
N MET A 352 -6.63 -12.51 -7.57
CA MET A 352 -5.21 -12.20 -7.53
C MET A 352 -4.35 -13.47 -7.39
N PRO A 353 -3.24 -13.61 -8.15
CA PRO A 353 -2.40 -14.80 -8.14
C PRO A 353 -1.44 -14.89 -6.94
N HIS A 354 -1.57 -13.98 -5.97
CA HIS A 354 -0.72 -13.92 -4.79
C HIS A 354 -1.48 -13.42 -3.57
N LYS A 355 -0.91 -13.63 -2.38
CA LYS A 355 -1.49 -13.16 -1.13
C LYS A 355 -1.48 -11.63 -1.06
N CYS A 356 -2.50 -11.07 -0.44
CA CYS A 356 -2.56 -9.66 -0.09
C CYS A 356 -1.55 -9.35 1.03
N ASN A 357 -0.44 -8.69 0.69
CA ASN A 357 0.61 -8.35 1.66
C ASN A 357 0.63 -6.85 1.94
N GLY A 358 1.09 -6.45 3.13
CA GLY A 358 1.43 -5.05 3.46
C GLY A 358 0.25 -4.07 3.62
N ASN A 359 -0.98 -4.48 3.27
CA ASN A 359 -2.12 -3.57 3.14
C ASN A 359 -3.23 -3.73 4.22
N SER A 360 -2.86 -4.08 5.45
CA SER A 360 -3.86 -4.45 6.48
C SER A 360 -4.87 -5.53 6.01
N GLY A 361 -4.51 -6.31 4.98
CA GLY A 361 -5.36 -7.34 4.38
C GLY A 361 -6.50 -6.85 3.46
N ASN A 362 -6.62 -5.55 3.16
CA ASN A 362 -7.76 -5.03 2.37
C ASN A 362 -7.50 -4.96 0.85
N CYS A 363 -7.25 -6.10 0.22
CA CYS A 363 -7.14 -6.21 -1.25
C CYS A 363 -8.52 -6.46 -1.89
N PRO A 364 -8.70 -6.19 -3.20
CA PRO A 364 -9.97 -6.47 -3.88
C PRO A 364 -10.28 -7.96 -3.85
N SER A 365 -11.49 -8.30 -3.44
CA SER A 365 -12.00 -9.67 -3.42
C SER A 365 -12.80 -10.01 -4.67
N ARG A 366 -13.43 -9.02 -5.32
CA ARG A 366 -14.37 -9.18 -6.44
C ARG A 366 -13.71 -8.94 -7.79
N SER A 367 -14.45 -9.27 -8.85
CA SER A 367 -14.04 -9.04 -10.24
C SER A 367 -14.15 -7.57 -10.62
N HIS A 368 -13.06 -6.98 -11.10
CA HIS A 368 -12.99 -5.60 -11.58
C HIS A 368 -12.30 -5.53 -12.96
N PRO A 369 -12.82 -4.74 -13.92
CA PRO A 369 -12.22 -4.58 -15.25
C PRO A 369 -11.01 -3.63 -15.23
N VAL A 370 -10.02 -3.91 -14.39
CA VAL A 370 -8.84 -3.07 -14.16
C VAL A 370 -7.58 -3.93 -14.23
N TRP A 371 -6.52 -3.40 -14.84
CA TRP A 371 -5.19 -4.00 -14.81
C TRP A 371 -4.48 -3.68 -13.49
N GLU A 372 -3.84 -4.68 -12.90
CA GLU A 372 -2.88 -4.49 -11.82
C GLU A 372 -1.47 -4.63 -12.38
N ILE A 373 -0.72 -3.53 -12.38
CA ILE A 373 0.73 -3.57 -12.60
C ILE A 373 1.40 -3.75 -11.24
N VAL A 374 1.41 -5.01 -10.82
CA VAL A 374 1.86 -5.43 -9.50
C VAL A 374 3.28 -4.97 -9.18
N MET A 375 3.45 -4.46 -7.97
CA MET A 375 4.75 -4.07 -7.42
C MET A 375 5.45 -5.28 -6.80
N ASN A 376 6.32 -5.93 -7.58
CA ASN A 376 7.16 -7.01 -7.08
C ASN A 376 8.20 -6.47 -6.08
N GLU A 377 8.28 -7.07 -4.90
CA GLU A 377 9.33 -6.72 -3.95
C GLU A 377 10.74 -6.98 -4.52
N LEU A 378 11.63 -6.02 -4.27
CA LEU A 378 13.05 -6.13 -4.53
C LEU A 378 13.72 -6.94 -3.41
N ASP A 379 14.71 -7.74 -3.79
CA ASP A 379 15.54 -8.49 -2.86
C ASP A 379 16.68 -7.59 -2.44
N ARG A 380 16.71 -7.26 -1.16
CA ARG A 380 17.65 -6.31 -0.56
C ARG A 380 18.87 -6.97 0.07
N ARG A 381 19.03 -8.28 -0.05
CA ARG A 381 20.21 -9.00 0.46
C ARG A 381 21.46 -8.56 -0.30
N ASP A 382 22.57 -8.40 0.43
CA ASP A 382 23.85 -8.03 -0.16
C ASP A 382 24.50 -9.26 -0.84
N ASP A 383 24.37 -10.43 -0.21
CA ASP A 383 24.69 -11.75 -0.77
C ASP A 383 23.48 -12.69 -0.63
N PRO A 384 22.63 -12.84 -1.67
CA PRO A 384 21.46 -13.71 -1.66
C PRO A 384 21.76 -15.20 -1.41
N THR A 385 23.02 -15.63 -1.57
CA THR A 385 23.45 -17.03 -1.39
C THR A 385 23.95 -17.33 0.02
N PHE A 386 24.33 -16.30 0.77
CA PHE A 386 24.86 -16.42 2.13
C PHE A 386 23.94 -15.78 3.18
N ASP A 387 23.34 -14.64 2.86
CA ASP A 387 22.50 -13.88 3.78
C ASP A 387 21.22 -14.65 4.15
N GLU A 388 20.79 -14.46 5.40
CA GLU A 388 19.51 -14.95 5.89
C GLU A 388 18.34 -14.41 5.06
N SER A 389 17.22 -15.13 5.09
CA SER A 389 16.00 -14.69 4.41
C SER A 389 15.53 -13.36 5.00
N LEU A 390 15.56 -12.30 4.19
CA LEU A 390 15.04 -10.97 4.55
C LEU A 390 13.74 -10.69 3.78
N PRO A 391 12.78 -9.98 4.41
CA PRO A 391 11.66 -9.39 3.67
C PRO A 391 12.18 -8.48 2.58
N GLY A 392 11.51 -8.48 1.43
CA GLY A 392 11.86 -7.58 0.33
C GLY A 392 11.42 -6.14 0.60
N CYS A 393 11.55 -5.29 -0.42
CA CYS A 393 11.11 -3.89 -0.40
C CYS A 393 10.43 -3.52 -1.72
N HIS A 394 9.26 -2.89 -1.65
CA HIS A 394 8.48 -2.52 -2.84
C HIS A 394 8.83 -1.12 -3.37
N MET A 395 9.20 -0.18 -2.50
CA MET A 395 9.84 1.08 -2.88
C MET A 395 11.35 0.94 -2.70
N VAL A 396 12.14 1.53 -3.59
CA VAL A 396 13.61 1.46 -3.46
C VAL A 396 14.07 2.17 -2.19
N ASP A 397 13.42 3.29 -1.84
CA ASP A 397 13.70 4.04 -0.62
C ASP A 397 13.28 3.32 0.67
N SER A 398 12.43 2.30 0.59
CA SER A 398 12.06 1.46 1.75
C SER A 398 13.06 0.32 2.03
N CYS A 399 14.07 0.13 1.16
CA CYS A 399 15.14 -0.84 1.36
C CYS A 399 16.16 -0.32 2.40
N SER A 400 15.81 -0.36 3.68
CA SER A 400 16.50 0.35 4.78
C SER A 400 17.97 -0.02 5.01
N ASN A 401 18.42 -1.21 4.57
CA ASN A 401 19.82 -1.64 4.67
C ASN A 401 20.73 -1.04 3.59
N ILE A 402 20.17 -0.39 2.57
CA ILE A 402 20.91 0.24 1.49
C ILE A 402 21.37 1.63 1.93
N GLN A 403 22.64 1.74 2.29
CA GLN A 403 23.21 2.95 2.87
C GLN A 403 24.25 3.63 1.98
N THR A 404 24.93 2.86 1.11
CA THR A 404 26.00 3.35 0.22
C THR A 404 25.70 3.15 -1.26
N GLY A 405 26.36 3.92 -2.13
CA GLY A 405 26.23 3.78 -3.58
C GLY A 405 26.50 2.36 -4.06
N ASP A 406 27.55 1.71 -3.55
CA ASP A 406 27.90 0.33 -3.93
C ASP A 406 26.81 -0.69 -3.57
N GLN A 407 26.15 -0.55 -2.42
CA GLN A 407 25.02 -1.39 -2.04
C GLN A 407 23.85 -1.18 -3.00
N PHE A 408 23.56 0.08 -3.34
CA PHE A 408 22.50 0.40 -4.29
C PHE A 408 22.81 -0.14 -5.69
N ALA A 409 24.07 -0.03 -6.12
CA ALA A 409 24.58 -0.56 -7.38
C ALA A 409 24.40 -2.10 -7.47
N ARG A 410 24.64 -2.82 -6.37
CA ARG A 410 24.39 -4.27 -6.27
C ARG A 410 22.90 -4.59 -6.27
N LEU A 411 22.09 -3.84 -5.51
CA LEU A 411 20.63 -3.99 -5.46
C LEU A 411 20.05 -3.95 -6.88
N LEU A 412 20.38 -2.92 -7.67
CA LEU A 412 19.88 -2.75 -9.03
C LEU A 412 20.23 -3.95 -9.93
N ARG A 413 21.50 -4.37 -9.93
CA ARG A 413 21.97 -5.47 -10.79
C ARG A 413 21.43 -6.83 -10.38
N HIS A 414 21.40 -7.12 -9.07
CA HIS A 414 20.83 -8.37 -8.55
C HIS A 414 19.36 -8.52 -8.97
N ASN A 415 18.56 -7.48 -8.73
CA ASN A 415 17.14 -7.50 -9.06
C ASN A 415 16.91 -7.52 -10.58
N PHE A 416 17.74 -6.83 -11.37
CA PHE A 416 17.71 -6.95 -12.82
C PHE A 416 17.93 -8.39 -13.30
N TYR A 417 18.98 -9.07 -12.82
CA TYR A 417 19.24 -10.45 -13.22
C TYR A 417 18.22 -11.45 -12.68
N ARG A 418 17.59 -11.18 -11.54
CA ARG A 418 16.47 -12.00 -11.04
C ARG A 418 15.30 -12.00 -12.03
N HIS A 419 14.95 -10.84 -12.60
CA HIS A 419 13.90 -10.74 -13.61
C HIS A 419 14.38 -11.31 -14.95
N LEU A 420 15.55 -10.88 -15.44
CA LEU A 420 16.08 -11.24 -16.76
C LEU A 420 16.30 -12.76 -16.94
N ASN A 421 16.81 -13.43 -15.91
CA ASN A 421 17.18 -14.85 -15.97
C ASN A 421 16.01 -15.79 -15.61
N SER A 422 14.84 -15.26 -15.25
CA SER A 422 13.65 -16.05 -14.93
C SER A 422 12.59 -15.92 -16.04
N ASN A 423 11.49 -15.22 -15.78
CA ASN A 423 10.36 -15.06 -16.70
C ASN A 423 10.31 -13.66 -17.34
N ARG A 424 11.30 -12.80 -17.11
CA ARG A 424 11.39 -11.43 -17.63
C ARG A 424 10.19 -10.54 -17.30
N ALA A 425 9.50 -10.79 -16.20
CA ALA A 425 8.46 -9.88 -15.71
C ALA A 425 9.04 -8.45 -15.58
N PRO A 426 8.25 -7.39 -15.82
CA PRO A 426 8.72 -6.02 -15.74
C PRO A 426 9.41 -5.73 -14.41
N LEU A 427 10.61 -5.15 -14.46
CA LEU A 427 11.33 -4.71 -13.27
C LEU A 427 10.84 -3.31 -12.88
N GLY A 428 10.13 -3.23 -11.77
CA GLY A 428 9.70 -1.97 -11.16
C GLY A 428 10.81 -1.33 -10.32
N LEU A 429 11.22 -0.11 -10.70
CA LEU A 429 12.11 0.73 -9.88
C LEU A 429 11.34 1.98 -9.44
N HIS A 430 10.80 1.92 -8.22
CA HIS A 430 9.89 2.92 -7.68
C HIS A 430 10.58 3.81 -6.66
N PHE A 431 10.53 5.13 -6.86
CA PHE A 431 11.29 6.10 -6.07
C PHE A 431 10.44 7.26 -5.57
N HIS A 432 10.82 7.79 -4.41
CA HIS A 432 10.62 9.21 -4.10
C HIS A 432 11.82 10.03 -4.58
N ALA A 433 11.57 11.12 -5.32
CA ALA A 433 12.64 11.95 -5.88
C ALA A 433 13.57 12.54 -4.80
N SER A 434 13.01 12.88 -3.63
CA SER A 434 13.76 13.38 -2.48
C SER A 434 14.85 12.40 -2.01
N TRP A 435 14.59 11.09 -2.04
CA TRP A 435 15.55 10.07 -1.61
C TRP A 435 16.74 10.01 -2.56
N LEU A 436 16.51 9.95 -3.88
CA LEU A 436 17.59 9.98 -4.88
C LEU A 436 18.37 11.29 -4.87
N LYS A 437 17.69 12.42 -4.66
CA LYS A 437 18.34 13.74 -4.60
C LYS A 437 19.17 13.93 -3.33
N SER A 438 18.79 13.29 -2.22
CA SER A 438 19.50 13.41 -0.95
C SER A 438 20.92 12.84 -0.99
N LYS A 439 21.20 11.87 -1.88
CA LYS A 439 22.49 11.19 -2.00
C LYS A 439 22.98 11.18 -3.44
N LYS A 440 23.98 12.02 -3.74
CA LYS A 440 24.58 12.13 -5.08
C LYS A 440 25.06 10.78 -5.64
N GLU A 441 25.65 9.94 -4.78
CA GLU A 441 26.09 8.59 -5.13
C GLU A 441 24.96 7.70 -5.66
N PHE A 442 23.74 7.82 -5.11
CA PHE A 442 22.62 6.97 -5.53
C PHE A 442 22.14 7.36 -6.94
N LYS A 443 22.01 8.67 -7.19
CA LYS A 443 21.73 9.19 -8.53
C LYS A 443 22.77 8.72 -9.55
N GLU A 444 24.06 8.83 -9.21
CA GLU A 444 25.15 8.42 -10.10
C GLU A 444 25.11 6.92 -10.39
N GLU A 445 24.83 6.08 -9.40
CA GLU A 445 24.71 4.63 -9.60
C GLU A 445 23.47 4.25 -10.42
N LEU A 446 22.34 4.95 -10.23
CA LEU A 446 21.16 4.74 -11.09
C LEU A 446 21.47 5.09 -12.55
N ILE A 447 22.14 6.21 -12.80
CA ILE A 447 22.53 6.63 -14.15
C ILE A 447 23.48 5.61 -14.77
N LYS A 448 24.50 5.15 -14.03
CA LYS A 448 25.43 4.10 -14.50
C LYS A 448 24.69 2.81 -14.83
N PHE A 449 23.74 2.40 -13.99
CA PHE A 449 22.91 1.23 -14.24
C PHE A 449 22.09 1.38 -15.53
N ILE A 450 21.43 2.53 -15.72
CA ILE A 450 20.67 2.80 -16.95
C ILE A 450 21.57 2.68 -18.18
N GLU A 451 22.73 3.34 -18.17
CA GLU A 451 23.67 3.32 -19.29
C GLU A 451 24.24 1.92 -19.58
N GLU A 452 24.52 1.14 -18.53
CA GLU A 452 24.93 -0.26 -18.65
C GLU A 452 23.82 -1.11 -19.30
N MET A 453 22.57 -0.94 -18.87
CA MET A 453 21.44 -1.71 -19.38
C MET A 453 21.06 -1.31 -20.82
N LEU A 454 21.22 -0.04 -21.19
CA LEU A 454 21.06 0.44 -22.56
C LEU A 454 22.13 -0.09 -23.52
N GLY A 455 23.25 -0.59 -23.01
CA GLY A 455 24.23 -1.34 -23.82
C GLY A 455 23.72 -2.70 -24.31
N ARG A 456 22.56 -3.16 -23.82
CA ARG A 456 21.93 -4.42 -24.21
C ARG A 456 20.85 -4.20 -25.28
N THR A 457 20.68 -5.17 -26.17
CA THR A 457 19.64 -5.12 -27.22
C THR A 457 18.29 -5.67 -26.77
N ASP A 458 18.23 -6.33 -25.62
CA ASP A 458 17.05 -7.01 -25.09
C ASP A 458 16.39 -6.28 -23.92
N THR A 459 16.87 -5.08 -23.54
CA THR A 459 16.36 -4.31 -22.40
C THR A 459 15.76 -2.98 -22.83
N TYR A 460 14.60 -2.63 -22.26
CA TYR A 460 13.87 -1.40 -22.59
C TYR A 460 13.38 -0.68 -21.33
N PHE A 461 13.64 0.62 -21.24
CA PHE A 461 13.08 1.51 -20.23
C PHE A 461 11.81 2.16 -20.75
N VAL A 462 10.67 1.71 -20.24
CA VAL A 462 9.34 2.01 -20.76
C VAL A 462 8.42 2.54 -19.67
N THR A 463 7.33 3.17 -20.08
CA THR A 463 6.27 3.57 -19.15
C THR A 463 5.40 2.36 -18.75
N MET A 464 4.57 2.54 -17.72
CA MET A 464 3.62 1.52 -17.26
C MET A 464 2.60 1.16 -18.34
N VAL A 465 2.05 2.16 -19.04
CA VAL A 465 1.14 1.94 -20.18
C VAL A 465 1.85 1.21 -21.32
N GLN A 466 3.11 1.49 -21.59
CA GLN A 466 3.88 0.78 -22.62
C GLN A 466 4.09 -0.71 -22.28
N VAL A 467 4.23 -1.06 -21.00
CA VAL A 467 4.21 -2.46 -20.55
C VAL A 467 2.88 -3.10 -20.91
N LEU A 468 1.75 -2.48 -20.57
CA LEU A 468 0.43 -3.02 -20.87
C LEU A 468 0.19 -3.15 -22.39
N LYS A 469 0.59 -2.16 -23.19
CA LYS A 469 0.50 -2.24 -24.65
C LYS A 469 1.30 -3.43 -25.21
N TRP A 470 2.50 -3.70 -24.68
CA TRP A 470 3.26 -4.89 -25.05
C TRP A 470 2.57 -6.18 -24.61
N MET A 471 1.95 -6.21 -23.42
CA MET A 471 1.23 -7.39 -22.96
C MET A 471 -0.03 -7.68 -23.78
N GLN A 472 -0.71 -6.64 -24.26
CA GLN A 472 -1.86 -6.75 -25.14
C GLN A 472 -1.49 -7.28 -26.52
N GLU A 473 -0.27 -6.96 -27.00
CA GLU A 473 0.30 -7.46 -28.26
C GLU A 473 1.74 -7.97 -28.06
N PRO A 474 1.92 -9.17 -27.44
CA PRO A 474 3.25 -9.69 -27.12
C PRO A 474 4.13 -9.82 -28.35
N THR A 475 5.20 -9.03 -28.37
CA THR A 475 6.09 -8.90 -29.52
C THR A 475 7.51 -9.33 -29.16
N GLU A 476 8.09 -10.22 -29.95
CA GLU A 476 9.45 -10.72 -29.75
C GLU A 476 10.51 -9.63 -29.99
N ILE A 477 11.66 -9.75 -29.32
CA ILE A 477 12.78 -8.79 -29.38
C ILE A 477 13.13 -8.30 -30.81
N PRO A 478 13.26 -9.17 -31.84
CA PRO A 478 13.62 -8.72 -33.19
C PRO A 478 12.62 -7.73 -33.81
N SER A 479 11.34 -7.85 -33.44
CA SER A 479 10.24 -7.04 -33.97
C SER A 479 10.00 -5.76 -33.16
N LEU A 480 10.54 -5.66 -31.94
CA LEU A 480 10.34 -4.49 -31.06
C LEU A 480 10.94 -3.20 -31.58
N ARG A 481 11.92 -3.29 -32.48
CA ARG A 481 12.43 -2.09 -33.17
C ARG A 481 11.33 -1.37 -33.93
N ASP A 482 10.32 -2.09 -34.39
CA ASP A 482 9.22 -1.58 -35.22
C ASP A 482 7.86 -1.63 -34.51
N PHE A 483 7.85 -1.79 -33.18
CA PHE A 483 6.63 -1.80 -32.37
C PHE A 483 6.09 -0.37 -32.14
N ASP A 484 4.99 -0.04 -32.80
CA ASP A 484 4.44 1.33 -32.87
C ASP A 484 4.07 1.90 -31.49
N ALA A 485 3.53 1.07 -30.59
CA ALA A 485 3.14 1.48 -29.25
C ALA A 485 4.31 2.02 -28.42
N TRP A 486 5.55 1.61 -28.70
CA TRP A 486 6.76 2.12 -28.04
C TRP A 486 7.45 3.24 -28.81
N LYS A 487 6.93 3.60 -29.99
CA LYS A 487 7.38 4.75 -30.79
C LYS A 487 6.51 5.99 -30.61
N GLU A 488 5.45 5.91 -29.81
CA GLU A 488 4.66 7.07 -29.43
C GLU A 488 5.54 8.12 -28.74
N LYS A 489 5.54 9.36 -29.26
CA LYS A 489 6.42 10.45 -28.81
C LYS A 489 7.91 10.04 -28.74
N CYS A 490 8.39 9.21 -29.67
CA CYS A 490 9.79 8.73 -29.73
C CYS A 490 10.81 9.89 -29.72
N ASP A 491 10.56 10.90 -30.55
CA ASP A 491 11.32 12.15 -30.60
C ASP A 491 10.54 13.26 -29.88
N GLU A 492 11.22 14.00 -29.00
CA GLU A 492 10.67 15.22 -28.41
C GLU A 492 10.41 16.25 -29.51
N LYS A 493 9.14 16.60 -29.70
CA LYS A 493 8.74 17.64 -30.67
C LYS A 493 8.16 18.84 -29.94
N GLY A 494 8.40 20.02 -30.53
CA GLY A 494 7.85 21.29 -30.06
C GLY A 494 8.60 21.89 -28.88
N GLN A 495 8.22 23.12 -28.56
CA GLN A 495 8.68 23.85 -27.37
C GLN A 495 7.69 23.63 -26.21
N PRO A 496 8.08 23.90 -24.97
CA PRO A 496 7.15 24.00 -23.85
C PRO A 496 5.99 24.94 -24.20
N PHE A 497 4.79 24.65 -23.67
CA PHE A 497 3.57 25.39 -24.00
C PHE A 497 3.66 26.88 -23.63
N CYS A 498 4.35 27.21 -22.54
CA CYS A 498 4.67 28.58 -22.16
C CYS A 498 6.13 28.71 -21.70
N SER A 499 6.73 29.88 -21.92
CA SER A 499 8.09 30.19 -21.47
C SER A 499 8.17 30.58 -20.00
N LEU A 500 7.10 31.23 -19.50
CA LEU A 500 6.99 31.67 -18.11
C LEU A 500 5.60 31.24 -17.61
N PRO A 501 5.50 30.27 -16.69
CA PRO A 501 4.23 29.85 -16.15
C PRO A 501 3.65 30.92 -15.22
N ASN A 502 2.32 30.98 -15.15
CA ASN A 502 1.60 31.77 -14.17
C ASN A 502 1.87 31.21 -12.78
N ALA A 503 2.28 32.06 -11.84
CA ALA A 503 2.45 31.70 -10.43
C ALA A 503 1.23 32.21 -9.66
N CYS A 504 0.21 31.37 -9.50
CA CYS A 504 -1.07 31.73 -8.92
C CYS A 504 -1.03 31.58 -7.39
N PRO A 505 -1.01 32.66 -6.58
CA PRO A 505 -1.12 32.57 -5.13
C PRO A 505 -2.59 32.36 -4.75
N LEU A 506 -2.94 31.15 -4.34
CA LEU A 506 -4.32 30.73 -4.15
C LEU A 506 -4.57 30.34 -2.70
N THR A 507 -5.84 30.42 -2.32
CA THR A 507 -6.35 29.95 -1.01
C THR A 507 -7.62 29.14 -1.24
N THR A 508 -7.96 28.27 -0.30
CA THR A 508 -9.24 27.55 -0.29
C THR A 508 -9.76 27.43 1.13
N ARG A 509 -11.09 27.31 1.28
CA ARG A 509 -11.72 27.09 2.59
C ARG A 509 -11.37 25.74 3.19
N GLU A 510 -11.00 24.78 2.35
CA GLU A 510 -10.64 23.41 2.75
C GLU A 510 -9.25 23.34 3.41
N LEU A 511 -8.39 24.34 3.19
CA LEU A 511 -7.05 24.47 3.78
C LEU A 511 -6.91 25.84 4.45
N PRO A 512 -7.60 26.07 5.59
CA PRO A 512 -7.66 27.38 6.21
C PRO A 512 -6.29 27.82 6.70
N GLY A 513 -5.90 29.05 6.33
CA GLY A 513 -4.62 29.66 6.73
C GLY A 513 -3.43 29.33 5.82
N GLU A 514 -3.60 28.45 4.83
CA GLU A 514 -2.56 28.17 3.84
C GLU A 514 -2.73 29.05 2.59
N THR A 515 -1.63 29.63 2.10
CA THR A 515 -1.56 30.22 0.74
C THR A 515 -0.62 29.37 -0.09
N LEU A 516 -1.17 28.71 -1.11
CA LEU A 516 -0.45 27.77 -1.95
C LEU A 516 -0.25 28.36 -3.33
N ARG A 517 0.97 28.24 -3.87
CA ARG A 517 1.26 28.68 -5.23
C ARG A 517 1.05 27.54 -6.20
N LEU A 518 0.10 27.70 -7.12
CA LEU A 518 -0.11 26.79 -8.24
C LEU A 518 0.58 27.38 -9.47
N PHE A 519 1.49 26.62 -10.06
CA PHE A 519 2.18 27.01 -11.29
C PHE A 519 1.54 26.31 -12.48
N THR A 520 1.10 27.07 -13.49
CA THR A 520 0.44 26.54 -14.69
C THR A 520 0.63 27.48 -15.87
N CYS A 521 0.60 26.96 -17.09
CA CYS A 521 0.52 27.80 -18.28
C CYS A 521 -0.92 28.28 -18.59
N MET A 522 -1.91 27.74 -17.87
CA MET A 522 -3.32 28.10 -18.01
C MET A 522 -3.67 29.31 -17.15
N GLU A 523 -4.87 29.86 -17.34
CA GLU A 523 -5.36 30.95 -16.49
C GLU A 523 -5.43 30.53 -15.01
N CYS A 524 -5.09 31.45 -14.11
CA CYS A 524 -5.19 31.19 -12.68
C CYS A 524 -6.64 30.95 -12.28
N PRO A 525 -6.94 29.88 -11.52
CA PRO A 525 -8.28 29.65 -10.99
C PRO A 525 -8.61 30.68 -9.88
N ASN A 526 -9.87 30.74 -9.47
CA ASN A 526 -10.33 31.66 -8.43
C ASN A 526 -9.90 31.22 -7.03
N ASN A 527 -9.92 29.92 -6.78
CA ASN A 527 -9.52 29.29 -5.52
C ASN A 527 -8.47 28.21 -5.77
N TYR A 528 -7.78 27.80 -4.70
CA TYR A 528 -6.89 26.64 -4.77
C TYR A 528 -7.73 25.37 -4.97
N PRO A 529 -7.52 24.61 -6.05
CA PRO A 529 -8.25 23.36 -6.28
C PRO A 529 -8.06 22.39 -5.11
N TRP A 530 -9.11 21.66 -4.73
CA TRP A 530 -9.02 20.64 -3.68
C TRP A 530 -10.13 19.59 -3.83
N LEU A 531 -10.41 18.82 -2.78
CA LEU A 531 -11.36 17.69 -2.80
C LEU A 531 -12.75 18.09 -3.27
N LEU A 532 -13.33 19.16 -2.71
CA LEU A 532 -14.68 19.57 -3.05
C LEU A 532 -14.73 20.43 -4.32
N ASP A 533 -13.70 21.22 -4.59
CA ASP A 533 -13.60 22.07 -5.79
C ASP A 533 -12.33 21.75 -6.60
N PRO A 534 -12.32 20.63 -7.35
CA PRO A 534 -11.14 20.24 -8.13
C PRO A 534 -10.88 21.16 -9.33
N THR A 535 -11.81 22.03 -9.72
CA THR A 535 -11.54 23.01 -10.79
C THR A 535 -10.99 24.33 -10.28
N GLY A 536 -11.19 24.62 -8.99
CA GLY A 536 -10.83 25.91 -8.38
C GLY A 536 -11.68 27.08 -8.90
N ASP A 537 -12.80 26.80 -9.56
CA ASP A 537 -13.67 27.85 -10.11
C ASP A 537 -14.42 28.61 -8.99
N GLY A 538 -14.51 28.00 -7.81
CA GLY A 538 -15.32 28.45 -6.70
C GLY A 538 -16.78 28.07 -6.94
N PHE A 539 -17.38 27.36 -5.99
CA PHE A 539 -18.82 27.16 -5.97
C PHE A 539 -19.52 28.53 -5.97
N SER A 540 -19.94 28.97 -7.15
CA SER A 540 -20.96 30.00 -7.29
C SER A 540 -22.30 29.36 -6.91
N VAL A 541 -22.50 29.15 -5.61
CA VAL A 541 -23.87 29.05 -5.10
C VAL A 541 -24.47 30.42 -5.34
N ARG A 542 -25.06 30.63 -6.52
CA ARG A 542 -26.04 31.68 -6.73
C ARG A 542 -27.10 31.43 -5.65
N LYS A 543 -27.07 32.25 -4.61
CA LYS A 543 -28.12 32.32 -3.58
C LYS A 543 -29.47 32.55 -4.22
#